data_AF-A0A923EUD5-F1
#
_entry.id   AF-A0A923EUD5-F1
#
_cell.length_a   1.000
_cell.length_b   1.000
_cell.length_c   1.000
_cell.angle_alpha   90.00
_cell.angle_beta   90.00
_cell.angle_gamma   90.00
#
_symmetry.space_group_name_H-M   'P 1'
#
loop_
_entity.id
_entity.type
_entity.pdbx_description
1 polymer ?
#
loop_
_entity_poly.entity_id
_entity_poly.type
_entity_poly.pdbx_seq_one_letter_code
_entity_poly.pdbx_strand_id
1 'polypeptide(L)' 'MDTILCCPLCTRLRTPADARGLDWSSHHGPGGPVYVCGPCTRAHLVDLECGLLDPARRVPAAGQVPAPARRAA' A
#
# COMPACT_ATOMS: atom_id res chain seq x y z
N MET A 1 2.82 -10.99 -7.82
CA MET A 1 2.12 -10.26 -6.75
C MET A 1 3.17 -9.52 -5.95
N ASP A 2 3.35 -8.22 -6.22
CA ASP A 2 4.28 -7.38 -5.48
C ASP A 2 3.65 -7.00 -4.13
N THR A 3 3.82 -7.86 -3.13
CA THR A 3 3.38 -7.59 -1.76
C THR A 3 4.11 -6.34 -1.26
N ILE A 4 3.35 -5.26 -1.02
CA ILE A 4 3.91 -4.04 -0.41
C ILE A 4 4.23 -4.37 1.05
N LEU A 5 5.52 -4.29 1.42
CA LEU A 5 6.00 -4.58 2.78
C LEU A 5 5.97 -3.36 3.70
N CYS A 6 5.51 -2.20 3.23
CA CYS A 6 5.41 -0.96 4.00
C CYS A 6 4.00 -0.38 3.97
N CYS A 7 3.68 0.49 4.95
CA CYS A 7 2.44 1.25 4.95
C CYS A 7 2.41 2.16 3.72
N PRO A 8 1.38 2.08 2.86
CA PRO A 8 1.31 2.88 1.64
C PRO A 8 1.12 4.38 1.91
N LEU A 9 0.71 4.77 3.12
CA LEU A 9 0.43 6.16 3.49
C LEU A 9 1.63 6.89 4.10
N CYS A 10 2.46 6.18 4.87
CA CYS A 10 3.60 6.79 5.59
C CYS A 10 4.93 6.08 5.38
N THR A 11 4.97 5.04 4.54
CA THR A 11 6.16 4.24 4.21
C THR A 11 6.81 3.48 5.37
N ARG A 12 6.21 3.48 6.58
CA ARG A 12 6.65 2.66 7.72
C ARG A 12 6.76 1.20 7.29
N LEU A 13 7.91 0.58 7.50
CA LEU A 13 8.13 -0.83 7.21
C LEU A 13 7.27 -1.71 8.13
N ARG A 14 6.67 -2.75 7.57
CA ARG A 14 5.96 -3.80 8.31
C ARG A 14 6.94 -4.92 8.63
N THR A 15 7.13 -5.18 9.92
CA THR A 15 8.02 -6.21 10.43
C THR A 15 7.25 -7.50 10.75
N PRO A 16 7.93 -8.64 10.97
CA PRO A 16 7.27 -9.86 11.45
C PRO A 16 6.59 -9.70 12.82
N ALA A 17 7.03 -8.76 13.66
CA ALA A 17 6.36 -8.47 14.93
C ALA A 17 5.00 -7.81 14.71
N ASP A 18 4.91 -6.90 13.73
CA ASP A 18 3.67 -6.25 13.33
C ASP A 18 2.64 -7.26 12.78
N ALA A 19 3.10 -8.35 12.16
CA ALA A 19 2.22 -9.40 11.64
C ALA A 19 1.54 -10.24 12.75
N ARG A 20 2.13 -10.27 13.95
CA ARG A 20 1.55 -10.96 15.11
C ARG A 20 0.64 -10.05 15.94
N GLY A 21 0.72 -8.73 15.71
CA GLY A 21 -0.10 -7.73 16.39
C GLY A 21 -1.36 -7.35 15.61
N LEU A 22 -2.37 -6.85 16.32
CA LEU A 22 -3.58 -6.26 15.74
C LEU A 22 -3.43 -4.76 15.39
N ASP A 23 -2.19 -4.25 15.39
CA ASP A 23 -1.91 -2.83 15.17
C ASP A 23 -1.84 -2.45 13.67
N TRP A 24 -2.14 -3.38 12.77
CA TRP A 24 -2.18 -3.14 11.31
C TRP A 24 -3.50 -3.63 10.71
N SER A 25 -4.06 -2.83 9.82
CA SER A 25 -5.32 -3.11 9.13
C SER A 25 -5.06 -3.59 7.71
N SER A 26 -5.65 -4.73 7.33
CA SER A 26 -5.60 -5.23 5.95
C SER A 26 -6.68 -4.57 5.09
N HIS A 27 -6.33 -4.19 3.88
CA HIS A 27 -7.25 -3.67 2.87
C HIS A 27 -7.12 -4.52 1.61
N HIS A 28 -8.23 -4.98 1.06
CA HIS A 28 -8.23 -5.82 -0.14
C HIS A 28 -8.35 -4.97 -1.39
N GLY A 29 -7.38 -5.10 -2.29
CA GLY A 29 -7.47 -4.54 -3.64
C GLY A 29 -7.19 -5.56 -4.73
N PRO A 30 -7.23 -5.13 -6.00
CA PRO A 30 -7.11 -6.02 -7.17
C PRO A 30 -5.79 -6.81 -7.21
N GLY A 31 -4.72 -6.27 -6.61
CA GLY A 31 -3.40 -6.91 -6.53
C GLY A 31 -3.18 -7.80 -5.32
N GLY A 32 -4.18 -7.97 -4.45
CA GLY A 32 -4.07 -8.66 -3.17
C GLY A 32 -4.19 -7.72 -1.95
N PRO A 33 -4.03 -8.24 -0.73
CA PRO A 33 -4.13 -7.45 0.48
C PRO A 33 -2.93 -6.51 0.65
N VAL A 34 -3.21 -5.27 1.02
CA VAL A 34 -2.22 -4.29 1.51
C VAL A 34 -2.46 -4.02 2.99
N TYR A 35 -1.44 -3.54 3.69
CA TYR A 35 -1.52 -3.32 5.14
C TYR A 35 -1.21 -1.86 5.48
N VAL A 36 -2.07 -1.24 6.27
CA VAL A 36 -1.92 0.13 6.78
C VAL A 36 -1.60 0.06 8.27
N CYS A 37 -0.65 0.87 8.73
CA CYS A 37 -0.25 0.88 10.14
C CYS A 37 -1.31 1.60 11.01
N GLY A 38 -1.41 1.19 12.28
CA GLY A 38 -2.41 1.69 13.21
C GLY A 38 -2.52 3.22 13.31
N PRO A 39 -1.40 3.99 13.34
CA PRO A 39 -1.48 5.45 13.31
C PRO A 39 -2.19 6.01 12.07
N CYS A 40 -1.85 5.50 10.88
CA CYS A 40 -2.47 5.95 9.63
C CYS A 40 -3.92 5.48 9.51
N THR A 41 -4.24 4.26 9.97
CA THR A 41 -5.64 3.79 10.03
C THR A 41 -6.47 4.73 10.90
N ARG A 42 -5.98 5.10 12.10
CA ARG A 42 -6.72 6.01 13.00
C ARG A 42 -6.87 7.41 12.43
N ALA A 43 -5.84 7.92 11.73
CA ALA A 43 -5.87 9.25 11.13
C ALA A 43 -6.83 9.36 9.94
N HIS A 44 -6.97 8.28 9.16
CA HIS A 44 -7.76 8.27 7.92
C HIS A 44 -8.98 7.34 8.00
N LEU A 45 -9.45 7.00 9.20
CA LEU A 45 -10.46 5.94 9.39
C LEU A 45 -11.71 6.18 8.54
N VAL A 46 -12.25 7.40 8.59
CA VAL A 46 -13.44 7.79 7.82
C VAL A 46 -13.17 7.67 6.32
N ASP A 47 -12.04 8.18 5.83
CA ASP A 47 -11.73 8.15 4.40
C ASP A 47 -11.56 6.70 3.89
N LEU A 48 -10.96 5.83 4.70
CA LEU A 48 -10.77 4.42 4.39
C LEU A 48 -12.10 3.67 4.35
N GLU A 49 -12.96 3.86 5.36
CA GLU A 49 -14.26 3.17 5.46
C GLU A 49 -15.27 3.67 4.43
N CYS A 50 -15.22 4.96 4.07
CA CYS A 50 -16.03 5.52 3.00
C CYS A 50 -15.45 5.29 1.60
N GLY A 51 -14.29 4.63 1.47
CA GLY A 51 -13.65 4.38 0.18
C GLY A 51 -13.15 5.63 -0.54
N LEU A 52 -12.99 6.75 0.18
CA LEU A 52 -12.42 8.00 -0.34
C LEU A 52 -10.90 7.92 -0.47
N LEU A 53 -10.27 7.07 0.35
CA LEU A 53 -8.87 6.73 0.29
C LEU A 53 -8.74 5.22 0.02
N ASP A 54 -8.09 4.85 -1.08
CA ASP A 54 -7.80 3.46 -1.41
C ASP A 54 -6.29 3.16 -1.25
N PRO A 55 -5.87 2.49 -0.16
CA PRO A 55 -4.47 2.14 0.07
C PRO A 55 -3.93 1.11 -0.93
N ALA A 56 -4.80 0.35 -1.59
CA ALA A 56 -4.43 -0.66 -2.57
C ALA A 56 -4.29 -0.05 -3.98
N ARG A 57 -4.83 1.14 -4.21
CA ARG A 57 -4.58 1.92 -5.41
C ARG A 57 -3.19 2.55 -5.31
N ARG A 58 -2.18 1.85 -5.84
CA ARG A 58 -0.89 2.49 -6.13
C ARG A 58 -1.17 3.67 -7.06
N VAL A 59 -1.08 4.89 -6.55
CA VAL A 59 -0.72 6.02 -7.40
C VAL A 59 0.68 5.68 -7.89
N PRO A 60 0.93 5.47 -9.19
CA PRO A 60 2.29 5.31 -9.66
C PRO A 60 3.08 6.50 -9.13
N ALA A 61 4.19 6.23 -8.41
CA ALA A 61 5.07 7.28 -7.96
C ALA A 61 5.36 8.17 -9.16
N ALA A 62 5.02 9.46 -9.05
CA ALA A 62 5.25 10.42 -10.12
C ALA A 62 6.73 10.33 -10.50
N GLY A 63 7.04 9.73 -11.66
CA GLY A 63 8.42 9.50 -12.09
C GLY A 63 8.75 8.14 -12.72
N GLN A 64 7.86 7.14 -12.72
CA GLN A 64 8.09 5.93 -13.53
C GLN A 64 7.85 6.21 -15.02
N VAL A 65 8.84 6.81 -15.66
CA VAL A 65 8.95 6.85 -17.12
C VAL A 65 9.24 5.41 -17.59
N PRO A 66 8.39 4.79 -18.44
CA PRO A 66 8.72 3.49 -19.01
C PRO A 66 9.99 3.65 -19.85
N ALA A 67 11.03 2.86 -19.52
CA ALA A 67 12.24 2.80 -20.34
C ALA A 67 11.85 2.36 -21.77
N PRO A 68 12.41 2.99 -22.82
CA PRO A 68 12.05 2.65 -24.18
C PRO A 68 12.39 1.18 -24.46
N ALA A 69 11.42 0.46 -25.02
CA ALA A 69 11.57 -0.93 -25.41
C ALA A 69 12.73 -1.03 -26.42
N ARG A 70 13.77 -1.78 -26.05
CA ARG A 70 14.87 -2.09 -26.98
C ARG A 70 14.30 -2.98 -28.07
N ARG A 71 14.21 -2.45 -29.29
CA ARG A 71 13.88 -3.24 -30.48
C ARG A 71 15.00 -4.26 -30.69
N ALA A 72 14.68 -5.54 -30.58
CA ALA A 72 15.57 -6.61 -31.01
C ALA A 72 15.68 -6.54 -32.54
N ALA A 73 16.93 -6.60 -33.03
CA ALA A 73 17.28 -6.64 -34.45
C ALA A 73 17.16 -8.06 -35.00
#